data_AF-A0A511MYX2-F1
#
_entry.id   AF-A0A511MYX2-F1
#
_cell.length_a   1.000
_cell.length_b   1.000
_cell.length_c   1.000
_cell.angle_alpha   90.00
_cell.angle_beta   90.00
_cell.angle_gamma   90.00
#
_symmetry.space_group_name_H-M   'P 1'
#
loop_
_entity.id
_entity.type
_entity.pdbx_description
1 polymer ?
#
loop_
_entity_poly.entity_id
_entity_poly.type
_entity_poly.pdbx_seq_one_letter_code
_entity_poly.pdbx_strand_id
1 'polypeptide(L)' 'MTVVGVDIACDTFVAYHPADKHPRSFANTTAGFRTFQDWLNKLSGDSNLHLVMEATGV' A
#
# COMPACT_ATOMS: atom_id res chain seq x y z
N MET A 1 7.73 -9.93 -11.35
CA MET A 1 7.65 -8.51 -10.97
C MET A 1 6.28 -8.30 -10.37
N THR A 2 6.24 -8.00 -9.08
CA THR A 2 4.98 -7.83 -8.35
C THR A 2 4.79 -6.34 -8.09
N VAL A 3 3.69 -5.78 -8.58
CA VAL A 3 3.41 -4.36 -8.46
C VAL A 3 2.32 -4.16 -7.41
N VAL A 4 2.61 -3.33 -6.41
CA VAL A 4 1.64 -2.84 -5.44
C VAL A 4 1.19 -1.46 -5.88
N GLY A 5 -0.10 -1.35 -6.22
CA GLY A 5 -0.73 -0.07 -6.47
C GLY A 5 -1.15 0.58 -5.16
N VAL A 6 -0.89 1.87 -4.99
CA VAL A 6 -1.31 2.63 -3.82
C VAL A 6 -2.00 3.90 -4.29
N ASP A 7 -3.26 4.06 -3.92
CA ASP A 7 -4.05 5.27 -4.11
C ASP A 7 -4.02 6.09 -2.82
N ILE A 8 -3.71 7.38 -2.90
CA ILE A 8 -3.55 8.26 -1.73
C ILE A 8 -4.62 9.35 -1.78
N ALA A 9 -5.49 9.32 -0.78
CA ALA A 9 -6.48 10.35 -0.49
C ALA A 9 -6.03 11.23 0.70
N CYS A 10 -6.83 12.25 1.03
CA CYS A 10 -6.47 13.20 2.10
C CYS A 10 -6.34 12.52 3.47
N ASP A 11 -7.23 11.59 3.80
CA ASP A 11 -7.35 10.94 5.12
C ASP A 11 -6.82 9.50 5.14
N THR A 12 -6.66 8.88 3.98
CA THR A 12 -6.38 7.46 3.81
C THR A 12 -5.47 7.21 2.62
N PHE A 13 -4.81 6.06 2.62
CA PHE A 13 -4.23 5.50 1.42
C PHE A 13 -4.62 4.02 1.30
N VAL A 14 -4.97 3.61 0.09
CA VAL A 14 -5.50 2.30 -0.24
C VAL A 14 -4.46 1.56 -1.07
N ALA A 15 -3.92 0.48 -0.52
CA ALA A 15 -2.97 -0.37 -1.21
C ALA A 15 -3.64 -1.63 -1.77
N TYR A 16 -3.24 -2.01 -2.97
CA TYR A 16 -3.64 -3.23 -3.64
C TYR A 16 -2.42 -4.06 -3.99
N HIS A 17 -2.36 -5.29 -3.46
CA HIS A 17 -1.38 -6.29 -3.83
C HIS A 17 -2.06 -7.37 -4.69
N PRO A 18 -1.44 -7.88 -5.78
CA PRO A 18 -2.08 -8.85 -6.69
C PRO A 18 -2.52 -10.17 -6.04
N ALA A 19 -1.83 -10.57 -4.96
CA ALA A 19 -2.20 -11.76 -4.17
C ALA A 19 -3.33 -11.51 -3.16
N ASP A 20 -3.65 -10.24 -2.86
CA ASP A 20 -4.73 -9.90 -1.96
C ASP A 20 -6.06 -9.91 -2.74
N LYS A 21 -7.05 -10.61 -2.20
CA LYS A 21 -8.40 -10.62 -2.80
C LYS A 21 -9.07 -9.25 -2.74
N HIS A 22 -8.70 -8.42 -1.77
CA HIS A 22 -9.36 -7.14 -1.47
C HIS A 22 -8.29 -6.07 -1.18
N PRO A 23 -8.53 -4.81 -1.55
CA PRO A 23 -7.63 -3.71 -1.21
C PRO A 23 -7.61 -3.47 0.31
N ARG A 24 -6.49 -2.97 0.81
CA ARG A 24 -6.31 -2.57 2.22
C ARG A 24 -6.24 -1.06 2.33
N SER A 25 -7.04 -0.50 3.22
CA SER A 25 -6.99 0.93 3.55
C SER A 25 -6.15 1.14 4.81
N PHE A 26 -5.41 2.23 4.83
CA PHE A 26 -4.59 2.70 5.93
C PHE A 26 -4.86 4.19 6.15
N ALA A 27 -4.74 4.65 7.39
CA ALA A 27 -4.90 6.07 7.69
C ALA A 27 -3.69 6.88 7.18
N ASN A 28 -3.93 8.04 6.57
CA ASN A 28 -2.90 9.00 6.15
C ASN A 28 -2.34 9.78 7.36
N THR A 29 -1.69 9.04 8.26
CA THR A 29 -1.06 9.53 9.48
C THR A 29 0.28 8.82 9.66
N THR A 30 1.17 9.37 10.49
CA THR A 30 2.45 8.71 10.82
C THR A 30 2.27 7.29 11.35
N ALA A 31 1.20 7.05 12.14
CA ALA A 31 0.88 5.72 12.66
C ALA A 31 0.42 4.77 11.55
N GLY A 32 -0.48 5.22 10.67
CA GLY A 32 -0.96 4.42 9.55
C GLY A 32 0.15 4.09 8.55
N PHE A 33 1.09 5.02 8.31
CA PHE A 33 2.27 4.76 7.49
C PHE A 33 3.15 3.64 8.07
N ARG A 34 3.33 3.58 9.39
CA ARG A 34 4.03 2.44 10.02
C ARG A 34 3.30 1.13 9.79
N THR A 35 1.97 1.12 9.96
CA THR A 35 1.16 -0.09 9.69
C THR A 35 1.27 -0.55 8.24
N PHE A 36 1.39 0.38 7.30
CA PHE A 36 1.63 0.09 5.90
C PHE A 36 3.01 -0.52 5.63
N GLN A 37 4.06 0.05 6.22
CA GLN A 37 5.41 -0.52 6.13
C GLN A 37 5.45 -1.94 6.71
N ASP A 38 4.80 -2.19 7.85
CA ASP A 38 4.70 -3.52 8.44
C ASP A 38 3.95 -4.51 7.54
N TRP A 39 2.94 -4.05 6.80
CA TRP A 39 2.24 -4.86 5.81
C TRP A 39 3.14 -5.16 4.60
N LEU A 40 3.86 -4.17 4.07
CA LEU A 40 4.82 -4.38 2.98
C LEU A 40 5.95 -5.34 3.35
N ASN A 41 6.47 -5.24 4.57
CA ASN A 41 7.51 -6.15 5.09
C ASN A 41 7.02 -7.61 5.23
N LYS A 42 5.70 -7.84 5.31
CA LYS A 42 5.15 -9.21 5.25
C LYS A 42 5.09 -9.74 3.83
N LEU A 43 5.05 -8.85 2.84
CA LEU A 43 5.04 -9.18 1.41
C LEU A 43 6.45 -9.34 0.83
N SER A 44 7.49 -8.86 1.52
CA SER A 44 8.90 -8.90 1.08
C SER A 44 9.52 -10.31 1.01
N GLY A 45 8.74 -11.38 1.19
CA GLY A 45 9.10 -12.70 0.66
C GLY A 45 9.16 -12.71 -0.87
N ASP A 46 8.60 -11.70 -1.53
CA ASP A 46 8.64 -11.48 -2.97
C ASP A 46 9.78 -10.50 -3.32
N SER A 47 10.93 -11.03 -3.73
CA SER A 47 12.19 -10.29 -3.94
C SER A 47 12.16 -9.27 -5.10
N ASN A 48 11.02 -9.08 -5.78
CA ASN A 48 10.85 -8.11 -6.87
C ASN A 48 9.53 -7.32 -6.72
N LEU A 49 9.34 -6.71 -5.56
CA LEU A 49 8.18 -5.88 -5.24
C LEU A 49 8.43 -4.42 -5.66
N HIS A 50 7.57 -3.88 -6.51
CA HIS A 50 7.58 -2.50 -6.97
C HIS A 50 6.34 -1.78 -6.45
N LEU A 51 6.53 -0.59 -5.89
CA LEU A 51 5.46 0.27 -5.42
C LEU A 51 5.16 1.33 -6.48
N VAL A 52 3.90 1.41 -6.89
CA VAL A 52 3.37 2.48 -7.74
C VAL A 52 2.37 3.25 -6.91
N MET A 53 2.67 4.53 -6.68
CA MET A 53 1.88 5.40 -5.83
C MET A 53 1.26 6.51 -6.68
N GLU A 54 -0.05 6.66 -6.60
CA GLU A 54 -0.83 7.70 -7.27
C GLU A 54 -1.55 8.54 -6.21
N ALA A 55 -1.33 9.85 -6.23
CA ALA A 55 -2.07 10.78 -5.40
C ALA A 55 -3.24 11.32 -6.22
N THR A 56 -4.43 10.77 -5.99
CA THR A 56 -5.63 11.12 -6.77
C THR A 56 -6.26 12.43 -6.30
N GLY A 57 -5.97 12.87 -5.07
CA GLY A 57 -6.32 14.21 -4.57
C GLY A 57 -7.82 14.49 -4.50
N VAL A 58 -8.66 13.46 -4.54
CA VAL A 58 -10.12 13.55 -4.38
C VAL A 58 -10.51 13.67 -2.91
#